data_AF-A0A7K8AW56-F1
#
_entry.id   AF-A0A7K8AW56-F1
#
_cell.length_a   1.000
_cell.length_b   1.000
_cell.length_c   1.000
_cell.angle_alpha   90.00
_cell.angle_beta   90.00
_cell.angle_gamma   90.00
#
_symmetry.space_group_name_H-M   'P 1'
#
loop_
_entity.id
_entity.type
_entity.pdbx_description
1 polymer ?
#
loop_
_entity_poly.entity_id
_entity_poly.type
_entity_poly.pdbx_seq_one_letter_code
_entity_poly.pdbx_strand_id
1 'polypeptide(L)'
;VDSDGVEATVVVKNPCNFPIEFYSLDFDEQYLEEEKILRMAVGSKYQKNFFMPPRAVGGTLPPEVLENYKAQKRLMAQRAELKAMAQAKAKAEAEAEAESKAHQKAVSLYPEPMVKVIGNPISRAVMRHLGIDLSSKRRKLGQRRGIVVVVHGPPRAGKTKIAAALCYYYNAAYLSIDTVVKEAIANH
;
A
#
# COMPACT_ATOMS: atom_id res chain seq x y z
N VAL A 1 -34.71 -28.19 4.16
CA VAL A 1 -35.36 -27.75 2.90
C VAL A 1 -34.23 -27.31 2.01
N ASP A 2 -33.65 -28.27 1.31
CA ASP A 2 -32.60 -28.00 0.34
C ASP A 2 -33.30 -27.40 -0.88
N SER A 3 -33.08 -26.10 -1.09
CA SER A 3 -33.59 -25.41 -2.27
C SER A 3 -32.73 -25.85 -3.43
N ASP A 4 -33.28 -26.66 -4.33
CA ASP A 4 -32.64 -26.95 -5.62
C ASP A 4 -32.39 -25.61 -6.32
N GLY A 5 -31.12 -25.28 -6.54
CA GLY A 5 -30.73 -24.02 -7.17
C GLY A 5 -31.35 -23.91 -8.57
N VAL A 6 -31.69 -22.68 -8.99
CA VAL A 6 -32.18 -22.43 -10.35
C VAL A 6 -30.99 -22.14 -11.25
N GLU A 7 -30.74 -23.00 -12.23
CA GLU A 7 -29.75 -22.78 -13.28
C GLU A 7 -30.37 -22.02 -14.46
N ALA A 8 -29.67 -21.00 -14.96
CA ALA A 8 -30.08 -20.23 -16.13
C ALA A 8 -28.88 -19.89 -17.00
N THR A 9 -29.04 -20.00 -18.33
CA THR A 9 -28.00 -19.65 -19.30
C THR A 9 -28.16 -18.21 -19.77
N VAL A 10 -27.09 -17.42 -19.70
CA VAL A 10 -27.07 -16.01 -20.14
C VAL A 10 -26.08 -15.87 -21.30
N VAL A 11 -26.51 -15.23 -22.39
CA VAL A 11 -25.64 -14.90 -23.52
C VAL A 11 -25.22 -13.44 -23.40
N VAL A 12 -23.91 -13.20 -23.31
CA VAL A 12 -23.37 -11.85 -23.20
C VAL A 12 -22.60 -11.49 -24.46
N LYS A 13 -22.87 -10.31 -25.02
CA LYS A 13 -22.16 -9.75 -26.18
C LYS A 13 -21.41 -8.51 -25.73
N ASN A 14 -20.11 -8.44 -26.03
CA ASN A 14 -19.31 -7.25 -25.79
C ASN A 14 -19.43 -6.28 -26.99
N PRO A 15 -20.12 -5.13 -26.85
CA PRO A 15 -20.24 -4.14 -27.92
C PRO A 15 -19.00 -3.23 -28.03
N CYS A 16 -18.07 -3.31 -27.09
CA CYS A 16 -16.90 -2.43 -27.00
C CYS A 16 -15.71 -2.95 -27.79
N ASN A 17 -14.82 -2.04 -28.19
CA ASN A 17 -13.56 -2.34 -28.89
C ASN A 17 -12.40 -2.70 -27.94
N PHE A 18 -12.68 -2.99 -26.68
CA PHE A 18 -11.71 -3.40 -25.67
C PHE A 18 -12.17 -4.70 -25.00
N PRO A 19 -11.23 -5.54 -24.52
CA PRO A 19 -11.58 -6.80 -23.88
C PRO A 19 -12.33 -6.54 -22.56
N ILE A 20 -13.37 -7.34 -22.30
CA ILE A 20 -14.15 -7.32 -21.05
C ILE A 20 -13.95 -8.66 -20.34
N GLU A 21 -13.81 -8.62 -19.02
CA GLU A 21 -13.67 -9.78 -18.15
C GLU A 21 -14.88 -9.87 -17.23
N PHE A 22 -15.41 -11.08 -17.06
CA PHE A 22 -16.45 -11.39 -16.09
C PHE A 22 -15.82 -12.15 -14.95
N TYR A 23 -16.04 -11.68 -13.73
CA TYR A 23 -15.64 -12.38 -12.52
C TYR A 23 -16.85 -12.51 -11.59
N SER A 24 -16.82 -13.56 -10.79
CA SER A 24 -17.83 -13.80 -9.76
C SER A 24 -17.19 -13.62 -8.40
N LEU A 25 -17.80 -12.81 -7.52
CA LEU A 25 -17.26 -12.62 -6.18
C LEU A 25 -17.32 -13.91 -5.34
N ASP A 26 -18.29 -14.76 -5.62
CA ASP A 26 -18.61 -15.92 -4.78
C ASP A 26 -18.10 -17.25 -5.38
N PHE A 27 -17.99 -17.33 -6.70
CA PHE A 27 -17.71 -18.58 -7.42
C PHE A 27 -16.38 -18.62 -8.16
N ASP A 28 -15.71 -17.47 -8.31
CA ASP A 28 -14.44 -17.40 -9.02
C ASP A 28 -13.29 -17.71 -8.06
N GLU A 29 -12.67 -18.88 -8.24
CA GLU A 29 -11.53 -19.33 -7.43
C GLU A 29 -10.35 -18.35 -7.51
N GLN A 30 -10.11 -17.75 -8.68
CA GLN A 30 -9.03 -16.79 -8.87
C GLN A 30 -9.30 -15.52 -8.06
N TYR A 31 -10.54 -15.01 -8.08
CA TYR A 31 -10.93 -13.86 -7.25
C TYR A 31 -10.73 -14.13 -5.76
N LEU A 32 -11.20 -15.29 -5.27
CA LEU A 32 -11.12 -15.66 -3.86
C LEU A 32 -9.67 -15.77 -3.36
N GLU A 33 -8.77 -16.32 -4.18
CA GLU A 33 -7.35 -16.36 -3.89
C GLU A 33 -6.72 -14.97 -3.86
N GLU A 34 -6.99 -14.14 -4.85
CA GLU A 34 -6.49 -12.76 -4.91
C GLU A 34 -6.98 -11.93 -3.72
N GLU A 35 -8.24 -12.07 -3.34
CA GLU A 35 -8.82 -11.37 -2.19
C GLU A 35 -8.14 -11.78 -0.88
N LYS A 36 -7.87 -13.07 -0.69
CA LYS A 36 -7.12 -13.58 0.46
C LYS A 36 -5.72 -13.00 0.52
N ILE A 37 -5.04 -12.91 -0.62
CA ILE A 37 -3.71 -12.30 -0.72
C ILE A 37 -3.76 -10.81 -0.37
N LEU A 38 -4.71 -10.07 -0.94
CA LEU A 38 -4.89 -8.64 -0.71
C LEU A 38 -5.22 -8.34 0.76
N ARG A 39 -6.10 -9.14 1.37
CA ARG A 39 -6.46 -9.02 2.79
C ARG A 39 -5.25 -9.16 3.71
N MET A 40 -4.32 -10.04 3.37
CA MET A 40 -3.06 -10.22 4.10
C MET A 40 -2.04 -9.11 3.85
N ALA A 41 -1.96 -8.61 2.60
CA ALA A 41 -1.04 -7.55 2.21
C ALA A 41 -1.42 -6.17 2.77
N VAL A 42 -2.72 -5.88 2.77
CA VAL A 42 -3.32 -4.62 3.24
C VAL A 42 -3.51 -4.65 4.76
N GLY A 43 -3.88 -5.80 5.32
CA GLY A 43 -4.14 -5.94 6.76
C GLY A 43 -5.48 -5.35 7.18
N SER A 44 -5.99 -5.79 8.33
CA SER A 44 -7.31 -5.43 8.87
C SER A 44 -7.48 -3.96 9.26
N LYS A 45 -6.40 -3.17 9.29
CA LYS A 45 -6.39 -1.77 9.72
C LYS A 45 -6.52 -0.75 8.58
N TYR A 46 -6.45 -1.19 7.33
CA TYR A 46 -6.48 -0.28 6.18
C TYR A 46 -7.91 -0.07 5.67
N GLN A 47 -8.14 1.14 5.15
CA GLN A 47 -9.41 1.59 4.59
C GLN A 47 -9.95 0.60 3.56
N LYS A 48 -11.29 0.44 3.53
CA LYS A 48 -12.01 -0.44 2.59
C LYS A 48 -11.60 -0.24 1.13
N ASN A 49 -11.01 0.91 0.79
CA ASN A 49 -10.64 1.27 -0.57
C ASN A 49 -9.14 1.56 -0.63
N PHE A 50 -8.45 0.92 -1.57
CA PHE A 50 -7.08 1.24 -1.97
C PHE A 50 -6.99 1.22 -3.49
N PHE A 51 -6.02 1.94 -4.04
CA PHE A 51 -5.80 2.01 -5.47
C PHE A 51 -4.70 1.04 -5.89
N MET A 52 -4.95 0.34 -6.99
CA MET A 52 -3.96 -0.51 -7.66
C MET A 52 -3.67 0.01 -9.06
N PRO A 53 -2.49 -0.31 -9.61
CA PRO A 53 -2.24 -0.12 -11.03
C PRO A 53 -3.33 -0.79 -11.88
N PRO A 54 -3.76 -0.16 -13.00
CA PRO A 54 -4.60 -0.81 -13.98
C PRO A 54 -4.00 -2.15 -14.42
N ARG A 55 -4.84 -3.18 -14.52
CA ARG A 55 -4.46 -4.52 -14.98
C ARG A 55 -5.06 -4.77 -16.36
N ALA A 56 -4.35 -5.54 -17.18
CA ALA A 56 -4.94 -6.12 -18.39
C ALA A 56 -5.95 -7.20 -18.00
N VAL A 57 -6.88 -7.52 -18.91
CA VAL A 57 -7.82 -8.65 -18.75
C VAL A 57 -7.04 -9.94 -18.54
N GLY A 58 -7.43 -10.73 -17.53
CA GLY A 58 -6.71 -11.94 -17.08
C GLY A 58 -5.38 -11.66 -16.40
N GLY A 59 -5.06 -10.40 -16.10
CA GLY A 59 -3.82 -10.00 -15.47
C GLY A 59 -3.78 -10.33 -13.97
N THR A 60 -2.69 -10.95 -13.52
CA THR A 60 -2.50 -11.31 -12.11
C THR A 60 -2.21 -10.10 -11.22
N LEU A 61 -2.28 -10.30 -9.89
CA LEU A 61 -1.84 -9.28 -8.92
C LEU A 61 -0.40 -8.82 -9.19
N PRO A 62 -0.07 -7.54 -8.91
CA PRO A 62 1.29 -7.04 -9.03
C PRO A 62 2.29 -7.92 -8.26
N PRO A 63 3.49 -8.17 -8.82
CA PRO A 63 4.46 -9.07 -8.22
C PRO A 63 4.93 -8.58 -6.85
N GLU A 64 4.91 -7.26 -6.57
CA GLU A 64 5.20 -6.72 -5.24
C GLU A 64 4.25 -7.28 -4.17
N VAL A 65 2.98 -7.49 -4.53
CA VAL A 65 1.95 -8.04 -3.65
C VAL A 65 2.16 -9.54 -3.47
N LEU A 66 2.40 -10.26 -4.58
CA LEU A 66 2.63 -11.71 -4.56
C LEU A 66 3.91 -12.08 -3.79
N GLU A 67 5.00 -11.35 -3.98
CA GLU A 67 6.26 -11.52 -3.25
C GLU A 67 6.06 -11.27 -1.76
N ASN A 68 5.34 -10.21 -1.40
CA ASN A 68 5.05 -9.90 -0.01
C ASN A 68 4.26 -11.03 0.65
N TYR A 69 3.23 -11.55 -0.02
CA TYR A 69 2.45 -12.68 0.47
C TYR A 69 3.29 -13.94 0.67
N LYS A 70 4.13 -14.30 -0.32
CA LYS A 70 5.06 -15.44 -0.20
C LYS A 70 6.03 -15.25 0.97
N ALA A 71 6.57 -14.05 1.16
CA ALA A 71 7.47 -13.73 2.27
C ALA A 71 6.76 -13.82 3.62
N GLN A 72 5.54 -13.28 3.74
CA GLN A 72 4.73 -13.39 4.95
C GLN A 72 4.43 -14.86 5.29
N LYS A 73 4.04 -15.67 4.30
CA LYS A 73 3.78 -17.10 4.49
C LYS A 73 5.02 -17.84 5.02
N ARG A 74 6.21 -17.54 4.47
CA ARG A 74 7.49 -18.10 4.95
C ARG A 74 7.79 -17.69 6.40
N LEU A 75 7.63 -16.41 6.74
CA LEU A 75 7.85 -15.92 8.10
C LEU A 75 6.86 -16.52 9.11
N MET A 76 5.60 -16.69 8.71
CA MET A 76 4.59 -17.34 9.55
C MET A 76 4.92 -18.82 9.80
N ALA A 77 5.39 -19.54 8.78
CA ALA A 77 5.84 -20.93 8.91
C ALA A 77 7.02 -21.04 9.89
N GLN A 78 8.08 -20.24 9.69
CA GLN A 78 9.24 -20.20 10.59
C GLN A 78 8.84 -19.86 12.04
N ARG A 79 7.91 -18.93 12.22
CA ARG A 79 7.42 -18.56 13.56
C ARG A 79 6.59 -19.68 14.18
N ALA A 80 5.81 -20.41 13.40
CA ALA A 80 5.06 -21.57 13.87
C ALA A 80 6.00 -22.70 14.28
N GLU A 81 7.05 -22.97 13.51
CA GLU A 81 8.11 -23.94 13.85
C GLU A 81 8.84 -23.54 15.13
N LEU A 82 9.29 -22.28 15.26
CA LEU A 82 9.93 -21.80 16.49
C LEU A 82 9.00 -21.89 17.69
N LYS A 83 7.71 -21.58 17.53
CA LYS A 83 6.70 -21.74 18.59
C LYS A 83 6.48 -23.20 18.96
N ALA A 84 6.42 -24.10 17.98
CA ALA A 84 6.27 -25.53 18.20
C ALA A 84 7.49 -26.12 18.92
N MET A 85 8.71 -25.73 18.51
CA MET A 85 9.95 -26.11 19.20
C MET A 85 10.01 -25.56 20.62
N ALA A 86 9.63 -24.30 20.83
CA ALA A 86 9.56 -23.71 22.17
C ALA A 86 8.50 -24.38 23.06
N GLN A 87 7.35 -24.75 22.49
CA GLN A 87 6.29 -25.50 23.20
C GLN A 87 6.70 -26.94 23.50
N ALA A 88 7.42 -27.62 22.60
CA ALA A 88 7.98 -28.94 22.85
C ALA A 88 9.05 -28.90 23.94
N LYS A 89 9.93 -27.88 23.90
CA LYS A 89 10.94 -27.66 24.93
C LYS A 89 10.32 -27.31 26.29
N ALA A 90 9.31 -26.45 26.31
CA ALA A 90 8.55 -26.12 27.52
C ALA A 90 7.74 -27.31 28.08
N LYS A 91 7.27 -28.24 27.22
CA LYS A 91 6.64 -29.50 27.65
C LYS A 91 7.65 -30.49 28.22
N ALA A 92 8.86 -30.57 27.66
CA ALA A 92 9.95 -31.40 28.19
C ALA A 92 10.52 -30.84 29.51
N GLU A 93 10.57 -29.51 29.65
CA GLU A 93 10.99 -28.83 30.88
C GLU A 93 9.88 -28.80 31.95
N ALA A 94 8.62 -29.15 31.62
CA ALA A 94 7.51 -29.26 32.58
C ALA A 94 7.46 -30.61 33.33
N GLU A 95 8.31 -31.59 32.96
CA GLU A 95 8.51 -32.84 33.71
C GLU A 95 9.67 -32.75 34.72
N ALA A 96 10.28 -31.57 34.91
CA ALA A 96 11.26 -31.29 35.97
C ALA A 96 10.82 -30.01 36.72
N GLU A 97 10.49 -30.16 38.01
CA GLU A 97 9.80 -29.17 38.82
C GLU A 97 10.45 -27.78 38.95
N ALA A 98 9.54 -26.80 39.06
CA ALA A 98 9.48 -25.67 39.99
C ALA A 98 10.66 -24.68 40.15
N GLU A 99 10.25 -23.41 40.16
CA GLU A 99 10.95 -22.20 40.61
C GLU A 99 11.99 -21.54 39.69
N SER A 100 11.56 -20.49 39.00
CA SER A 100 11.81 -19.11 39.48
C SER A 100 11.21 -18.09 38.51
N LYS A 101 10.48 -17.09 39.06
CA LYS A 101 9.82 -16.05 38.27
C LYS A 101 10.80 -14.94 37.88
N ALA A 102 10.75 -14.64 36.59
CA ALA A 102 10.68 -13.32 35.96
C ALA A 102 11.79 -12.29 36.27
N HIS A 103 12.48 -11.85 35.22
CA HIS A 103 12.28 -10.50 34.66
C HIS A 103 13.08 -10.38 33.36
N GLN A 104 12.46 -10.60 32.21
CA GLN A 104 12.89 -9.92 30.98
C GLN A 104 11.69 -9.36 30.23
N LYS A 105 11.66 -8.03 30.22
CA LYS A 105 10.72 -7.15 29.54
C LYS A 105 10.40 -7.69 28.14
N ALA A 106 9.14 -8.07 27.93
CA ALA A 106 8.55 -8.03 26.61
C ALA A 106 8.59 -6.57 26.15
N VAL A 107 9.53 -6.26 25.26
CA VAL A 107 9.46 -5.02 24.48
C VAL A 107 8.18 -5.14 23.67
N SER A 108 7.17 -4.41 24.14
CA SER A 108 5.98 -4.11 23.37
C SER A 108 6.45 -3.46 22.08
N LEU A 109 6.44 -4.22 20.98
CA LEU A 109 6.39 -3.63 19.65
C LEU A 109 4.98 -3.05 19.51
N TYR A 110 4.78 -1.87 20.08
CA TYR A 110 3.77 -0.97 19.59
C TYR A 110 4.12 -0.69 18.12
N PRO A 111 3.23 -0.98 17.15
CA PRO A 111 3.40 -0.39 15.84
C PRO A 111 3.17 1.11 16.04
N GLU A 112 4.26 1.87 16.08
CA GLU A 112 4.21 3.33 15.99
C GLU A 112 3.30 3.71 14.83
N PRO A 113 2.27 4.55 15.07
CA PRO A 113 1.44 5.03 14.00
C PRO A 113 2.27 6.03 13.17
N MET A 114 2.15 5.93 11.85
CA MET A 114 2.61 6.94 10.88
C MET A 114 4.04 6.85 10.31
N VAL A 115 4.63 5.67 10.06
CA VAL A 115 5.80 5.57 9.14
C VAL A 115 5.81 4.27 8.32
N LYS A 116 4.89 4.10 7.34
CA LYS A 116 5.12 3.10 6.25
C LYS A 116 4.32 3.32 4.96
N VAL A 117 4.08 4.56 4.53
CA VAL A 117 3.45 4.78 3.21
C VAL A 117 4.32 4.27 2.05
N ILE A 118 5.65 4.23 2.24
CA ILE A 118 6.63 3.77 1.23
C ILE A 118 6.88 2.24 1.29
N GLY A 119 6.39 1.53 2.31
CA GLY A 119 6.72 0.12 2.52
C GLY A 119 5.57 -0.88 2.37
N ASN A 120 4.35 -0.44 2.04
CA ASN A 120 3.26 -1.35 1.68
C ASN A 120 3.48 -1.87 0.24
N PRO A 121 3.32 -3.18 -0.03
CA PRO A 121 3.44 -3.74 -1.39
C PRO A 121 2.58 -3.03 -2.45
N ILE A 122 1.39 -2.56 -2.10
CA ILE A 122 0.49 -1.86 -3.05
C ILE A 122 1.06 -0.50 -3.44
N SER A 123 1.54 0.28 -2.46
CA SER A 123 2.20 1.56 -2.74
C SER A 123 3.40 1.38 -3.67
N ARG A 124 4.17 0.30 -3.48
CA ARG A 124 5.31 -0.03 -4.35
C ARG A 124 4.85 -0.34 -5.78
N ALA A 125 3.77 -1.11 -5.94
CA ALA A 125 3.20 -1.41 -7.25
C ALA A 125 2.74 -0.14 -7.99
N VAL A 126 2.06 0.78 -7.28
CA VAL A 126 1.64 2.08 -7.84
C VAL A 126 2.84 2.93 -8.25
N MET A 127 3.86 3.04 -7.39
CA MET A 127 5.07 3.79 -7.72
C MET A 127 5.77 3.25 -8.95
N ARG A 128 5.91 1.93 -9.07
CA ARG A 128 6.49 1.30 -10.25
C ARG A 128 5.70 1.63 -11.51
N HIS A 129 4.37 1.54 -11.45
CA HIS A 129 3.49 1.85 -12.57
C HIS A 129 3.63 3.31 -13.03
N LEU A 130 3.82 4.24 -12.08
CA LEU A 130 4.03 5.66 -12.36
C LEU A 130 5.48 6.02 -12.75
N GLY A 131 6.38 5.03 -12.88
CA GLY A 131 7.80 5.28 -13.17
C GLY A 131 8.55 5.99 -12.05
N ILE A 132 8.05 5.93 -10.81
CA ILE A 132 8.68 6.55 -9.64
C ILE A 132 9.81 5.64 -9.16
N ASP A 133 11.04 5.97 -9.55
CA ASP A 133 12.23 5.20 -9.17
C ASP A 133 12.59 5.38 -7.67
N LEU A 134 12.64 4.25 -6.95
CA LEU A 134 12.96 4.12 -5.51
C LEU A 134 14.47 3.86 -5.26
N SER A 135 15.30 3.89 -6.31
CA SER A 135 16.74 3.66 -6.20
C SER A 135 17.39 4.53 -5.10
N SER A 136 18.43 3.99 -4.47
CA SER A 136 19.13 4.57 -3.31
C SER A 136 19.57 6.03 -3.50
N LYS A 137 19.71 6.49 -4.77
CA LYS A 137 19.94 7.89 -5.16
C LYS A 137 18.85 8.82 -4.61
N ARG A 138 17.58 8.39 -4.62
CA ARG A 138 16.46 9.11 -3.98
C ARG A 138 16.25 8.78 -2.52
N ARG A 139 16.75 7.66 -1.97
CA ARG A 139 16.73 7.44 -0.49
C ARG A 139 17.61 8.45 0.26
N LYS A 140 18.77 8.81 -0.31
CA LYS A 140 19.58 9.94 0.19
C LYS A 140 18.85 11.29 0.06
N LEU A 141 17.93 11.40 -0.90
CA LEU A 141 17.07 12.56 -1.10
C LEU A 141 15.75 12.51 -0.31
N GLY A 142 15.32 11.33 0.17
CA GLY A 142 14.11 11.11 0.97
C GLY A 142 14.28 11.51 2.44
N GLN A 143 15.52 11.83 2.85
CA GLN A 143 15.79 12.64 4.03
C GLN A 143 15.88 14.14 3.74
N ARG A 144 15.71 14.59 2.49
CA ARG A 144 15.40 16.01 2.26
C ARG A 144 13.91 16.19 2.52
N ARG A 145 13.60 16.44 3.79
CA ARG A 145 12.33 17.05 4.19
C ARG A 145 12.30 18.43 3.55
N GLY A 146 11.78 18.52 2.33
CA GLY A 146 11.44 19.79 1.71
C GLY A 146 10.22 20.36 2.39
N ILE A 147 10.28 21.64 2.79
CA ILE A 147 9.11 22.35 3.28
C ILE A 147 8.44 22.97 2.06
N VAL A 148 7.15 22.66 1.86
CA VAL A 148 6.32 23.33 0.85
C VAL A 148 5.42 24.33 1.57
N VAL A 149 5.48 25.59 1.17
CA VAL A 149 4.67 26.66 1.73
C VAL A 149 3.62 27.07 0.69
N VAL A 150 2.34 26.97 1.04
CA VAL A 150 1.23 27.37 0.18
C VAL A 150 0.63 28.68 0.71
N VAL A 151 0.71 29.75 -0.09
CA VAL A 151 0.15 31.07 0.26
C VAL A 151 -1.20 31.24 -0.42
N HIS A 152 -2.29 31.25 0.36
CA HIS A 152 -3.66 31.30 -0.17
C HIS A 152 -4.46 32.54 0.29
N GLY A 153 -5.64 32.77 -0.29
CA GLY A 153 -6.66 33.73 0.17
C GLY A 153 -7.33 34.53 -0.97
N PRO A 154 -7.91 35.70 -0.71
CA PRO A 154 -8.62 36.49 -1.73
C PRO A 154 -7.69 37.18 -2.74
N PRO A 155 -8.13 37.43 -3.98
CA PRO A 155 -7.35 38.13 -5.01
C PRO A 155 -6.93 39.53 -4.52
N ARG A 156 -5.79 40.03 -5.01
CA ARG A 156 -5.14 41.32 -4.62
C ARG A 156 -4.67 41.45 -3.16
N ALA A 157 -4.82 40.42 -2.31
CA ALA A 157 -4.29 40.42 -0.94
C ALA A 157 -2.75 40.32 -0.84
N GLY A 158 -2.01 40.61 -1.91
CA GLY A 158 -0.54 40.66 -1.90
C GLY A 158 0.19 39.30 -1.83
N LYS A 159 -0.50 38.16 -2.01
CA LYS A 159 0.10 36.81 -1.93
C LYS A 159 1.35 36.65 -2.78
N THR A 160 1.30 37.15 -4.01
CA THR A 160 2.40 37.10 -4.96
C THR A 160 3.64 37.80 -4.40
N LYS A 161 3.45 38.97 -3.77
CA LYS A 161 4.55 39.74 -3.16
C LYS A 161 5.11 39.02 -1.93
N ILE A 162 4.25 38.49 -1.06
CA ILE A 162 4.66 37.76 0.15
C ILE A 162 5.40 36.47 -0.23
N ALA A 163 4.85 35.69 -1.17
CA ALA A 163 5.47 34.47 -1.65
C ALA A 163 6.82 34.75 -2.34
N ALA A 164 6.92 35.79 -3.16
CA ALA A 164 8.19 36.21 -3.77
C ALA A 164 9.22 36.63 -2.71
N ALA A 165 8.80 37.37 -1.68
CA ALA A 165 9.67 37.76 -0.57
C ALA A 165 10.16 36.55 0.24
N LEU A 166 9.27 35.60 0.54
CA LEU A 166 9.62 34.35 1.22
C LEU A 166 10.59 33.52 0.37
N CYS A 167 10.36 33.43 -0.95
CA CYS A 167 11.25 32.72 -1.87
C CYS A 167 12.63 33.36 -1.93
N TYR A 168 12.70 34.69 -1.99
CA TYR A 168 13.98 35.41 -1.93
C TYR A 168 14.71 35.18 -0.61
N TYR A 169 13.99 35.29 0.51
CA TYR A 169 14.58 35.18 1.85
C TYR A 169 15.12 33.78 2.15
N TYR A 170 14.36 32.74 1.80
CA TYR A 170 14.75 31.34 2.04
C TYR A 170 15.50 30.70 0.87
N ASN A 171 15.82 31.46 -0.17
CA ASN A 171 16.37 30.95 -1.43
C ASN A 171 15.58 29.73 -1.95
N ALA A 172 14.26 29.86 -1.96
CA ALA A 172 13.32 28.80 -2.31
C ALA A 172 12.77 29.00 -3.73
N ALA A 173 12.39 27.90 -4.38
CA ALA A 173 11.72 27.95 -5.67
C ALA A 173 10.35 28.63 -5.55
N TYR A 174 10.04 29.51 -6.51
CA TYR A 174 8.76 30.20 -6.60
C TYR A 174 7.92 29.58 -7.73
N LEU A 175 6.70 29.13 -7.42
CA LEU A 175 5.77 28.56 -8.40
C LEU A 175 4.41 29.24 -8.26
N SER A 176 3.89 29.78 -9.36
CA SER A 176 2.53 30.32 -9.43
C SER A 176 1.69 29.51 -10.42
N ILE A 177 0.46 29.17 -10.02
CA ILE A 177 -0.47 28.44 -10.89
C ILE A 177 -0.82 29.30 -12.10
N ASP A 178 -1.01 30.61 -11.91
CA ASP A 178 -1.36 31.53 -12.98
C ASP A 178 -0.28 31.58 -14.07
N THR A 179 1.01 31.47 -13.71
CA THR A 179 2.10 31.47 -14.70
C THR A 179 2.14 30.15 -15.47
N VAL A 180 2.00 29.01 -14.78
CA VAL A 180 1.97 27.68 -15.43
C VAL A 180 0.80 27.57 -16.40
N VAL A 181 -0.39 28.05 -16.00
CA VAL A 181 -1.57 28.03 -16.85
C VAL A 181 -1.41 28.94 -18.06
N LYS A 182 -0.84 30.15 -17.89
CA LYS A 182 -0.56 31.06 -19.01
C LYS A 182 0.44 30.49 -20.00
N GLU A 183 1.51 29.87 -19.53
CA GLU A 183 2.50 29.19 -20.38
C GLU A 183 1.87 28.02 -21.14
N ALA A 184 1.01 27.24 -20.48
CA ALA A 184 0.30 26.14 -21.14
C ALA A 184 -0.63 26.63 -22.27
N ILE A 185 -1.33 27.75 -22.06
CA ILE A 185 -2.21 28.34 -23.09
C ILE A 185 -1.40 28.97 -24.24
N ALA A 186 -0.25 29.58 -23.95
CA ALA A 186 0.59 30.21 -24.97
C ALA A 186 1.37 29.23 -25.86
N ASN A 187 1.55 27.99 -25.40
CA ASN A 187 2.23 26.93 -26.14
C ASN A 187 1.25 25.99 -26.89
N HIS A 188 -0.01 26.39 -27.01
CA HIS A 188 -1.06 25.78 -27.83
C HIS A 188 -1.46 26.72 -28.98
#